data_AF-A0A6B1I356-F1
#
_entry.id   AF-A0A6B1I356-F1
#
_cell.length_a   1.000
_cell.length_b   1.000
_cell.length_c   1.000
_cell.angle_alpha   90.00
_cell.angle_beta   90.00
_cell.angle_gamma   90.00
#
_symmetry.space_group_name_H-M   'P 1'
#
loop_
_entity.id
_entity.type
_entity.pdbx_description
1 polymer ?
#
loop_
_entity_poly.entity_id
_entity_poly.type
_entity_poly.pdbx_seq_one_letter_code
_entity_poly.pdbx_strand_id
1 'polypeptide(L)'
;MSQHENDALQVQGDRVVLGEWSGDLEELIAKNVELRQMLREGRADEARALLKAQAVEEQAALVAIDENPEEVLSLTGMDAQGRPGYLPAVVDKLPSEIIAELVAPGEYKLARFNTALLQTMSAESFARAVEDTLDPVYFHGNRTKVSWEWLEAVAALDDHSKRAALLYKVDQGLLEDAFLDKVDSIDMHAQVGGLPDWGTVSAFSLLSESGQAVMLPPINDPEIREVIYALHQAAPELLAKVLRGAWERAGGGAS
;
A
#
# COMPACT_ATOMS: atom_id res chain seq x y z
N MET A 1 9.36 23.00 -7.96
CA MET A 1 9.92 21.70 -7.56
C MET A 1 8.98 21.16 -6.52
N SER A 2 8.17 20.20 -6.93
CA SER A 2 7.16 19.54 -6.09
C SER A 2 7.89 18.76 -5.00
N GLN A 3 7.35 18.67 -3.79
CA GLN A 3 7.94 17.86 -2.70
C GLN A 3 8.27 16.41 -3.14
N HIS A 4 7.54 15.87 -4.12
CA HIS A 4 7.70 14.53 -4.68
C HIS A 4 9.05 14.26 -5.38
N GLU A 5 9.73 15.27 -5.95
CA GLU A 5 11.05 15.03 -6.57
C GLU A 5 12.14 14.69 -5.54
N ASN A 6 11.96 15.07 -4.27
CA ASN A 6 13.00 14.87 -3.25
C ASN A 6 13.07 13.43 -2.71
N ASP A 7 12.03 12.61 -2.86
CA ASP A 7 11.94 11.30 -2.18
C ASP A 7 12.26 10.10 -3.10
N ALA A 8 12.61 10.35 -4.36
CA ALA A 8 13.16 9.33 -5.26
C ALA A 8 14.68 9.19 -5.06
N LEU A 9 15.21 7.99 -5.31
CA LEU A 9 16.66 7.79 -5.36
C LEU A 9 17.21 8.42 -6.64
N GLN A 10 18.06 9.44 -6.51
CA GLN A 10 18.63 10.16 -7.64
C GLN A 10 20.14 9.99 -7.71
N VAL A 11 20.67 9.79 -8.92
CA VAL A 11 22.11 9.84 -9.18
C VAL A 11 22.46 11.22 -9.74
N GLN A 12 23.28 11.96 -9.00
CA GLN A 12 23.74 13.30 -9.36
C GLN A 12 25.26 13.31 -9.49
N GLY A 13 25.77 13.00 -10.69
CA GLY A 13 27.21 12.88 -10.93
C GLY A 13 27.79 11.67 -10.20
N ASP A 14 28.70 11.92 -9.26
CA ASP A 14 29.35 10.93 -8.39
C ASP A 14 28.58 10.68 -7.08
N ARG A 15 27.41 11.30 -6.90
CA ARG A 15 26.62 11.18 -5.67
C ARG A 15 25.28 10.51 -5.88
N VAL A 16 24.82 9.84 -4.84
CA VAL A 16 23.43 9.36 -4.70
C VAL A 16 22.72 10.25 -3.70
N VAL A 17 21.49 10.65 -4.01
CA VAL A 17 20.61 11.45 -3.17
C VAL A 17 19.33 10.66 -2.87
N LEU A 18 18.91 10.65 -1.61
CA LEU A 18 17.65 10.06 -1.17
C LEU A 18 17.05 10.95 -0.08
N GLY A 19 15.97 11.67 -0.39
CA GLY A 19 15.45 12.70 0.52
C GLY A 19 16.48 13.80 0.74
N GLU A 20 16.75 14.09 2.01
CA GLU A 20 17.77 15.06 2.43
C GLU A 20 19.18 14.45 2.54
N TRP A 21 19.30 13.12 2.41
CA TRP A 21 20.58 12.42 2.52
C TRP A 21 21.29 12.36 1.16
N SER A 22 22.62 12.44 1.20
CA SER A 22 23.45 12.19 0.02
C SER A 22 24.75 11.47 0.37
N GLY A 23 25.08 10.45 -0.42
CA GLY A 23 26.29 9.64 -0.29
C GLY A 23 27.13 9.61 -1.57
N ASP A 24 28.30 9.01 -1.49
CA ASP A 24 29.15 8.70 -2.65
C ASP A 24 28.60 7.46 -3.38
N LEU A 25 28.46 7.53 -4.70
CA LEU A 25 27.91 6.45 -5.52
C LEU A 25 28.84 5.24 -5.58
N GLU A 26 30.16 5.45 -5.72
CA GLU A 26 31.12 4.35 -5.83
C GLU A 26 31.20 3.58 -4.51
N GLU A 27 31.21 4.27 -3.37
CA GLU A 27 31.16 3.64 -2.05
C GLU A 27 29.87 2.83 -1.85
N LEU A 28 28.72 3.37 -2.26
CA LEU A 28 27.43 2.67 -2.14
C LEU A 28 27.40 1.40 -2.99
N ILE A 29 27.88 1.47 -4.24
CA ILE A 29 27.98 0.31 -5.14
C ILE A 29 28.96 -0.73 -4.57
N ALA A 30 30.12 -0.31 -4.07
CA ALA A 30 31.11 -1.21 -3.48
C ALA A 30 30.53 -1.97 -2.28
N LYS A 31 29.80 -1.27 -1.39
CA LYS A 31 29.09 -1.88 -0.27
C LYS A 31 28.02 -2.86 -0.73
N ASN A 32 27.25 -2.52 -1.77
CA ASN A 32 26.24 -3.44 -2.29
C ASN A 32 26.87 -4.72 -2.87
N VAL A 33 27.97 -4.60 -3.60
CA VAL A 33 28.72 -5.76 -4.13
C VAL A 33 29.24 -6.64 -3.00
N GLU A 34 29.81 -6.04 -1.95
CA GLU A 34 30.28 -6.76 -0.76
C GLU A 34 29.13 -7.50 -0.06
N LEU A 35 27.99 -6.82 0.12
CA LEU A 35 26.79 -7.40 0.75
C LEU A 35 26.27 -8.60 -0.06
N ARG A 36 26.16 -8.47 -1.39
CA ARG A 36 25.76 -9.58 -2.27
C ARG A 36 26.75 -10.73 -2.26
N GLN A 37 28.05 -10.45 -2.15
CA GLN A 37 29.05 -11.50 -2.02
C GLN A 37 28.86 -12.27 -0.72
N MET A 38 28.69 -11.60 0.41
CA MET A 38 28.44 -12.25 1.71
C MET A 38 27.18 -13.11 1.68
N LEU A 39 26.08 -12.63 1.08
CA LEU A 39 24.85 -13.40 0.93
C LEU A 39 25.05 -14.65 0.07
N ARG A 40 25.74 -14.54 -1.07
CA ARG A 40 26.08 -15.68 -1.93
C ARG A 40 26.96 -16.72 -1.23
N GLU A 41 27.82 -16.28 -0.32
CA GLU A 41 28.69 -17.14 0.50
C GLU A 41 27.97 -17.74 1.73
N GLY A 42 26.68 -17.41 1.96
CA GLY A 42 25.91 -17.88 3.11
C GLY A 42 26.26 -17.16 4.43
N ARG A 43 26.98 -16.03 4.37
CA ARG A 43 27.42 -15.24 5.53
C ARG A 43 26.39 -14.17 5.91
N ALA A 44 25.13 -14.60 6.10
CA ALA A 44 24.00 -13.69 6.32
C ALA A 44 24.14 -12.82 7.58
N ASP A 45 24.75 -13.34 8.65
CA ASP A 45 24.95 -12.56 9.89
C ASP A 45 26.00 -11.45 9.71
N GLU A 46 27.01 -11.68 8.89
CA GLU A 46 28.02 -10.67 8.56
C GLU A 46 27.44 -9.61 7.61
N ALA A 47 26.67 -10.02 6.60
CA ALA A 47 25.94 -9.11 5.72
C ALA A 47 24.98 -8.21 6.53
N ARG A 48 24.27 -8.80 7.50
CA ARG A 48 23.42 -8.07 8.44
C ARG A 48 24.21 -7.09 9.29
N ALA A 49 25.35 -7.50 9.84
CA ALA A 49 26.20 -6.63 10.65
C ALA A 49 26.74 -5.44 9.85
N LEU A 50 27.18 -5.68 8.60
CA LEU A 50 27.62 -4.65 7.67
C LEU A 50 26.50 -3.63 7.41
N LEU A 51 25.30 -4.11 7.06
CA LEU A 51 24.15 -3.26 6.77
C LEU A 51 23.72 -2.44 7.99
N LYS A 52 23.61 -3.07 9.16
CA LYS A 52 23.20 -2.41 10.41
C LYS A 52 24.21 -1.39 10.94
N ALA A 53 25.45 -1.43 10.48
CA ALA A 53 26.46 -0.43 10.81
C ALA A 53 26.27 0.89 10.04
N GLN A 54 25.47 0.91 8.96
CA GLN A 54 25.21 2.10 8.17
C GLN A 54 24.08 2.94 8.76
N ALA A 55 24.01 4.22 8.37
CA ALA A 55 22.86 5.08 8.68
C ALA A 55 21.58 4.56 8.02
N VAL A 56 20.41 4.94 8.55
CA VAL A 56 19.10 4.46 8.06
C VAL A 56 18.88 4.79 6.58
N GLU A 57 19.24 6.01 6.17
CA GLU A 57 19.10 6.46 4.79
C GLU A 57 20.03 5.70 3.85
N GLU A 58 21.23 5.37 4.30
CA GLU A 58 22.16 4.55 3.53
C GLU A 58 21.70 3.10 3.42
N GLN A 59 21.09 2.54 4.48
CA GLN A 59 20.44 1.23 4.41
C GLN A 59 19.30 1.24 3.39
N ALA A 60 18.46 2.29 3.37
CA ALA A 60 17.39 2.43 2.39
C ALA A 60 17.92 2.58 0.96
N ALA A 61 19.01 3.34 0.78
CA ALA A 61 19.68 3.46 -0.52
C ALA A 61 20.25 2.12 -1.00
N LEU A 62 20.90 1.35 -0.13
CA LEU A 62 21.40 0.00 -0.44
C LEU A 62 20.26 -0.95 -0.85
N VAL A 63 19.12 -0.91 -0.15
CA VAL A 63 17.93 -1.68 -0.53
C VAL A 63 17.43 -1.27 -1.93
N ALA A 64 17.35 0.03 -2.20
CA ALA A 64 16.79 0.56 -3.43
C ALA A 64 17.64 0.28 -4.68
N ILE A 65 18.96 0.15 -4.55
CA ILE A 65 19.86 -0.13 -5.69
C ILE A 65 20.10 -1.62 -5.92
N ASP A 66 19.64 -2.49 -5.01
CA ASP A 66 19.93 -3.91 -5.12
C ASP A 66 19.04 -4.62 -6.15
N GLU A 67 19.58 -5.69 -6.75
CA GLU A 67 18.84 -6.54 -7.68
C GLU A 67 17.74 -7.38 -6.99
N ASN A 68 17.87 -7.61 -5.68
CA ASN A 68 16.86 -8.25 -4.85
C ASN A 68 16.57 -7.41 -3.59
N PRO A 69 15.81 -6.32 -3.71
CA PRO A 69 15.56 -5.38 -2.62
C PRO A 69 14.95 -6.05 -1.37
N GLU A 70 14.13 -7.09 -1.54
CA GLU A 70 13.47 -7.79 -0.43
C GLU A 70 14.48 -8.50 0.47
N GLU A 71 15.46 -9.18 -0.14
CA GLU A 71 16.49 -9.92 0.59
C GLU A 71 17.35 -8.96 1.42
N VAL A 72 17.75 -7.81 0.87
CA VAL A 72 18.50 -6.78 1.59
C VAL A 72 17.64 -6.14 2.68
N LEU A 73 16.38 -5.81 2.40
CA LEU A 73 15.48 -5.22 3.38
C LEU A 73 15.25 -6.15 4.58
N SER A 74 15.16 -7.46 4.36
CA SER A 74 14.99 -8.47 5.41
C SER A 74 16.14 -8.52 6.42
N LEU A 75 17.33 -8.01 6.05
CA LEU A 75 18.50 -7.94 6.94
C LEU A 75 18.41 -6.77 7.93
N THR A 76 17.61 -5.75 7.64
CA THR A 76 17.55 -4.49 8.42
C THR A 76 16.92 -4.69 9.80
N GLY A 77 15.93 -5.59 9.92
CA GLY A 77 15.16 -5.81 11.12
C GLY A 77 15.17 -7.27 11.59
N MET A 78 14.41 -7.53 12.65
CA MET A 78 14.04 -8.87 13.10
C MET A 78 12.55 -8.84 13.50
N ASP A 79 11.80 -9.89 13.21
CA ASP A 79 10.43 -10.05 13.68
C ASP A 79 10.39 -10.42 15.18
N ALA A 80 9.18 -10.50 15.75
CA ALA A 80 8.97 -10.86 17.15
C ALA A 80 9.42 -12.29 17.50
N GLN A 81 9.66 -13.13 16.50
CA GLN A 81 10.15 -14.52 16.64
C GLN A 81 11.67 -14.62 16.40
N GLY A 82 12.36 -13.49 16.18
CA GLY A 82 13.78 -13.46 15.90
C GLY A 82 14.15 -13.97 14.50
N ARG A 83 13.22 -13.91 13.54
CA ARG A 83 13.49 -14.15 12.12
C ARG A 83 13.79 -12.83 11.41
N PRO A 84 14.45 -12.85 10.24
CA PRO A 84 14.62 -11.66 9.41
C PRO A 84 13.30 -10.91 9.23
N GLY A 85 13.36 -9.58 9.32
CA GLY A 85 12.20 -8.71 9.23
C GLY A 85 12.63 -7.31 8.84
N TYR A 86 11.69 -6.38 8.81
CA TYR A 86 11.95 -5.03 8.28
C TYR A 86 12.08 -4.01 9.41
N LEU A 87 13.11 -3.18 9.36
CA LEU A 87 13.27 -2.06 10.27
C LEU A 87 12.31 -0.93 9.83
N PRO A 88 11.33 -0.48 10.67
CA PRO A 88 10.36 0.53 10.27
C PRO A 88 10.99 1.81 9.72
N ALA A 89 12.07 2.28 10.37
CA ALA A 89 12.77 3.49 9.96
C ALA A 89 13.38 3.39 8.55
N VAL A 90 13.79 2.18 8.11
CA VAL A 90 14.32 1.97 6.76
C VAL A 90 13.18 1.90 5.76
N VAL A 91 12.11 1.16 6.08
CA VAL A 91 10.91 1.07 5.23
C VAL A 91 10.34 2.45 4.92
N ASP A 92 10.28 3.34 5.91
CA ASP A 92 9.77 4.69 5.75
C ASP A 92 10.63 5.60 4.87
N LYS A 93 11.87 5.20 4.58
CA LYS A 93 12.80 5.93 3.72
C LYS A 93 12.90 5.34 2.31
N LEU A 94 12.24 4.22 2.02
CA LEU A 94 12.28 3.61 0.69
C LEU A 94 11.56 4.49 -0.35
N PRO A 95 12.08 4.59 -1.58
CA PRO A 95 11.36 5.21 -2.69
C PRO A 95 10.03 4.51 -2.96
N SER A 96 9.02 5.26 -3.36
CA SER A 96 7.66 4.74 -3.61
C SER A 96 7.62 3.63 -4.67
N GLU A 97 8.48 3.73 -5.69
CA GLU A 97 8.65 2.71 -6.74
C GLU A 97 9.11 1.37 -6.15
N ILE A 98 10.11 1.41 -5.29
CA ILE A 98 10.63 0.21 -4.60
C ILE A 98 9.58 -0.36 -3.63
N ILE A 99 8.82 0.49 -2.94
CA ILE A 99 7.70 0.04 -2.10
C ILE A 99 6.66 -0.71 -2.95
N ALA A 100 6.28 -0.17 -4.11
CA ALA A 100 5.29 -0.79 -4.98
C ALA A 100 5.74 -2.19 -5.46
N GLU A 101 7.00 -2.32 -5.88
CA GLU A 101 7.60 -3.60 -6.28
C GLU A 101 7.64 -4.60 -5.12
N LEU A 102 7.99 -4.15 -3.92
CA LEU A 102 8.08 -5.00 -2.74
C LEU A 102 6.72 -5.41 -2.17
N VAL A 103 5.67 -4.60 -2.37
CA VAL A 103 4.30 -4.92 -1.92
C VAL A 103 3.70 -6.04 -2.76
N ALA A 104 3.91 -6.04 -4.08
CA ALA A 104 3.43 -7.08 -5.00
C ALA A 104 4.61 -7.72 -5.76
N PRO A 105 5.47 -8.49 -5.08
CA PRO A 105 6.70 -8.99 -5.68
C PRO A 105 6.38 -10.00 -6.77
N GLY A 106 6.85 -9.74 -7.99
CA GLY A 106 6.48 -10.50 -9.20
C GLY A 106 6.82 -12.00 -9.21
N GLU A 107 7.63 -12.49 -8.26
CA GLU A 107 8.17 -13.87 -8.28
C GLU A 107 7.73 -14.81 -7.14
N TYR A 108 6.82 -14.42 -6.23
CA TYR A 108 6.46 -15.31 -5.10
C TYR A 108 5.26 -16.23 -5.35
N LYS A 109 5.49 -17.53 -5.17
CA LYS A 109 4.59 -18.66 -5.53
C LYS A 109 3.49 -18.99 -4.51
N LEU A 110 3.30 -18.20 -3.45
CA LEU A 110 2.36 -18.54 -2.35
C LEU A 110 1.49 -17.37 -1.84
N ALA A 111 1.97 -16.13 -1.89
CA ALA A 111 1.21 -14.96 -1.44
C ALA A 111 1.33 -13.84 -2.47
N ARG A 112 0.18 -13.24 -2.84
CA ARG A 112 0.09 -12.16 -3.83
C ARG A 112 0.71 -10.85 -3.32
N PHE A 113 0.69 -10.62 -2.00
CA PHE A 113 1.16 -9.38 -1.39
C PHE A 113 2.09 -9.63 -0.20
N ASN A 114 3.11 -8.76 -0.05
CA ASN A 114 3.99 -8.73 1.10
C ASN A 114 3.33 -7.98 2.27
N THR A 115 2.47 -8.69 3.01
CA THR A 115 1.75 -8.13 4.15
C THR A 115 2.68 -7.74 5.31
N ALA A 116 3.86 -8.34 5.43
CA ALA A 116 4.86 -7.97 6.43
C ALA A 116 5.40 -6.54 6.18
N LEU A 117 5.61 -6.16 4.92
CA LEU A 117 6.02 -4.80 4.57
C LEU A 117 4.94 -3.78 4.96
N LEU A 118 3.69 -4.06 4.57
CA LEU A 118 2.55 -3.21 4.90
C LEU A 118 2.33 -3.10 6.42
N GLN A 119 2.57 -4.18 7.17
CA GLN A 119 2.50 -4.15 8.64
C GLN A 119 3.56 -3.23 9.25
N THR A 120 4.77 -3.23 8.70
CA THR A 120 5.91 -2.44 9.19
C THR A 120 5.83 -0.96 8.79
N MET A 121 5.35 -0.65 7.59
CA MET A 121 5.34 0.69 7.00
C MET A 121 4.48 1.69 7.78
N SER A 122 4.87 2.95 7.90
CA SER A 122 3.98 3.99 8.44
C SER A 122 2.80 4.28 7.50
N ALA A 123 1.73 4.89 8.03
CA ALA A 123 0.60 5.31 7.20
C ALA A 123 1.02 6.42 6.23
N GLU A 124 1.93 7.31 6.64
CA GLU A 124 2.51 8.37 5.83
C GLU A 124 3.23 7.82 4.60
N SER A 125 4.12 6.84 4.80
CA SER A 125 4.85 6.21 3.70
C SER A 125 3.93 5.46 2.75
N PHE A 126 2.89 4.82 3.29
CA PHE A 126 1.87 4.16 2.48
C PHE A 126 1.10 5.15 1.61
N ALA A 127 0.59 6.23 2.19
CA ALA A 127 -0.15 7.24 1.44
C ALA A 127 0.70 7.88 0.34
N ARG A 128 1.97 8.20 0.64
CA ARG A 128 2.93 8.69 -0.35
C ARG A 128 3.14 7.68 -1.49
N ALA A 129 3.33 6.39 -1.17
CA ALA A 129 3.52 5.37 -2.20
C ALA A 129 2.28 5.20 -3.09
N VAL A 130 1.08 5.27 -2.52
CA VAL A 130 -0.18 5.26 -3.28
C VAL A 130 -0.28 6.49 -4.18
N GLU A 131 0.01 7.68 -3.66
CA GLU A 131 -0.03 8.93 -4.43
C GLU A 131 0.97 8.91 -5.59
N ASP A 132 2.24 8.62 -5.32
CA ASP A 132 3.32 8.65 -6.31
C ASP A 132 3.13 7.60 -7.42
N THR A 133 2.50 6.45 -7.11
CA THR A 133 2.20 5.43 -8.13
C THR A 133 0.98 5.77 -9.00
N LEU A 134 0.10 6.67 -8.53
CA LEU A 134 -1.10 7.09 -9.24
C LEU A 134 -0.95 8.45 -9.95
N ASP A 135 -0.05 9.32 -9.49
CA ASP A 135 0.24 10.64 -10.08
C ASP A 135 0.66 10.58 -11.57
N PRO A 136 1.55 9.66 -12.02
CA PRO A 136 1.93 9.58 -13.43
C PRO A 136 0.85 8.93 -14.32
N VAL A 137 -0.24 8.41 -13.75
CA VAL A 137 -1.24 7.62 -14.48
C VAL A 137 -2.35 8.53 -15.02
N TYR A 138 -2.12 9.09 -16.21
CA TYR A 138 -3.09 9.96 -16.90
C TYR A 138 -4.33 9.25 -17.43
N PHE A 139 -4.27 7.92 -17.65
CA PHE A 139 -5.40 7.15 -18.15
C PHE A 139 -6.23 6.57 -17.00
N HIS A 140 -7.49 7.04 -16.86
CA HIS A 140 -8.38 6.67 -15.76
C HIS A 140 -8.55 5.16 -15.54
N GLY A 141 -8.63 4.35 -16.61
CA GLY A 141 -8.77 2.89 -16.46
C GLY A 141 -7.55 2.19 -15.84
N ASN A 142 -6.35 2.71 -16.09
CA ASN A 142 -5.13 2.18 -15.47
C ASN A 142 -5.04 2.65 -14.02
N ARG A 143 -5.48 3.87 -13.74
CA ARG A 143 -5.50 4.45 -12.39
C ARG A 143 -6.43 3.65 -11.48
N THR A 144 -7.65 3.36 -11.91
CA THR A 144 -8.59 2.50 -11.16
C THR A 144 -8.01 1.12 -10.86
N LYS A 145 -7.33 0.50 -11.84
CA LYS A 145 -6.67 -0.80 -11.63
C LYS A 145 -5.58 -0.74 -10.56
N VAL A 146 -4.66 0.23 -10.65
CA VAL A 146 -3.56 0.39 -9.69
C VAL A 146 -4.10 0.72 -8.29
N SER A 147 -5.09 1.61 -8.20
CA SER A 147 -5.75 1.92 -6.92
C SER A 147 -6.42 0.68 -6.31
N TRP A 148 -7.03 -0.17 -7.13
CA TRP A 148 -7.64 -1.43 -6.65
C TRP A 148 -6.58 -2.40 -6.11
N GLU A 149 -5.45 -2.57 -6.79
CA GLU A 149 -4.36 -3.45 -6.34
C GLU A 149 -3.82 -3.03 -4.96
N TRP A 150 -3.74 -1.72 -4.70
CA TRP A 150 -3.41 -1.20 -3.37
C TRP A 150 -4.45 -1.58 -2.31
N LEU A 151 -5.74 -1.50 -2.63
CA LEU A 151 -6.82 -1.90 -1.72
C LEU A 151 -6.83 -3.41 -1.45
N GLU A 152 -6.56 -4.22 -2.46
CA GLU A 152 -6.41 -5.68 -2.30
C GLU A 152 -5.24 -6.00 -1.36
N ALA A 153 -4.12 -5.28 -1.49
CA ALA A 153 -2.96 -5.45 -0.63
C ALA A 153 -3.28 -5.11 0.83
N VAL A 154 -3.99 -4.00 1.07
CA VAL A 154 -4.45 -3.62 2.42
C VAL A 154 -5.46 -4.63 2.98
N ALA A 155 -6.41 -5.09 2.17
CA ALA A 155 -7.40 -6.09 2.58
C ALA A 155 -6.75 -7.42 3.01
N ALA A 156 -5.58 -7.77 2.45
CA ALA A 156 -4.84 -8.97 2.79
C ALA A 156 -4.14 -8.91 4.17
N LEU A 157 -4.02 -7.74 4.82
CA LEU A 157 -3.44 -7.61 6.16
C LEU A 157 -4.37 -8.21 7.22
N ASP A 158 -3.94 -9.06 8.14
CA ASP A 158 -4.85 -9.56 9.21
C ASP A 158 -5.18 -8.51 10.29
N ASP A 159 -4.38 -7.44 10.43
CA ASP A 159 -4.53 -6.43 11.47
C ASP A 159 -5.53 -5.33 11.06
N HIS A 160 -6.74 -5.37 11.65
CA HIS A 160 -7.81 -4.41 11.37
C HIS A 160 -7.44 -2.97 11.74
N SER A 161 -6.69 -2.78 12.84
CA SER A 161 -6.27 -1.44 13.28
C SER A 161 -5.27 -0.87 12.28
N LYS A 162 -4.35 -1.72 11.78
CA LYS A 162 -3.40 -1.33 10.76
C LYS A 162 -4.09 -0.99 9.44
N ARG A 163 -5.02 -1.82 8.97
CA ARG A 163 -5.83 -1.53 7.77
C ARG A 163 -6.47 -0.14 7.88
N ALA A 164 -7.14 0.14 8.99
CA ALA A 164 -7.79 1.43 9.22
C ALA A 164 -6.79 2.58 9.15
N ALA A 165 -5.66 2.48 9.86
CA ALA A 165 -4.62 3.50 9.88
C ALA A 165 -4.08 3.82 8.48
N LEU A 166 -3.85 2.80 7.65
CA LEU A 166 -3.40 2.98 6.27
C LEU A 166 -4.48 3.67 5.41
N LEU A 167 -5.72 3.18 5.48
CA LEU A 167 -6.83 3.72 4.68
C LEU A 167 -7.14 5.19 5.01
N TYR A 168 -7.17 5.56 6.29
CA TYR A 168 -7.50 6.93 6.69
C TYR A 168 -6.43 7.96 6.31
N LYS A 169 -5.23 7.53 5.92
CA LYS A 169 -4.16 8.43 5.50
C LYS A 169 -4.18 8.74 4.01
N VAL A 170 -4.77 7.88 3.20
CA VAL A 170 -4.89 8.09 1.75
C VAL A 170 -5.99 9.10 1.45
N ASP A 171 -5.76 9.95 0.44
CA ASP A 171 -6.80 10.86 -0.06
C ASP A 171 -8.07 10.09 -0.49
N GLN A 172 -9.23 10.58 -0.05
CA GLN A 172 -10.50 9.90 -0.31
C GLN A 172 -10.78 9.77 -1.81
N GLY A 173 -10.41 10.76 -2.63
CA GLY A 173 -10.62 10.74 -4.07
C GLY A 173 -9.82 9.63 -4.75
N LEU A 174 -8.62 9.30 -4.25
CA LEU A 174 -7.82 8.17 -4.72
C LEU A 174 -8.43 6.82 -4.34
N LEU A 175 -9.03 6.73 -3.15
CA LEU A 175 -9.77 5.54 -2.74
C LEU A 175 -11.02 5.33 -3.59
N GLU A 176 -11.75 6.41 -3.92
CA GLU A 176 -12.91 6.37 -4.81
C GLU A 176 -12.56 5.89 -6.22
N ASP A 177 -11.40 6.31 -6.75
CA ASP A 177 -10.92 5.90 -8.07
C ASP A 177 -10.85 4.37 -8.22
N ALA A 178 -10.52 3.64 -7.13
CA ALA A 178 -10.44 2.18 -7.09
C ALA A 178 -11.78 1.47 -7.34
N PHE A 179 -12.90 2.17 -7.10
CA PHE A 179 -14.24 1.57 -7.18
C PHE A 179 -14.99 1.97 -8.46
N LEU A 180 -14.50 2.93 -9.24
CA LEU A 180 -15.23 3.48 -10.40
C LEU A 180 -15.65 2.42 -11.42
N ASP A 181 -14.83 1.40 -11.66
CA ASP A 181 -15.14 0.30 -12.58
C ASP A 181 -15.82 -0.91 -11.89
N LYS A 182 -16.00 -0.84 -10.57
CA LYS A 182 -16.65 -1.89 -9.75
C LYS A 182 -18.07 -1.52 -9.34
N VAL A 183 -18.49 -0.27 -9.57
CA VAL A 183 -19.82 0.25 -9.23
C VAL A 183 -20.95 -0.67 -9.69
N ASP A 184 -20.87 -1.22 -10.91
CA ASP A 184 -21.90 -2.13 -11.46
C ASP A 184 -22.06 -3.44 -10.67
N SER A 185 -21.03 -3.84 -9.91
CA SER A 185 -21.06 -5.02 -9.06
C SER A 185 -21.71 -4.76 -7.69
N ILE A 186 -21.99 -3.51 -7.35
CA ILE A 186 -22.50 -3.06 -6.06
C ILE A 186 -23.94 -2.56 -6.26
N ASP A 187 -24.92 -3.32 -5.76
CA ASP A 187 -26.33 -2.96 -5.92
C ASP A 187 -26.76 -1.89 -4.92
N MET A 188 -26.56 -0.63 -5.32
CA MET A 188 -26.91 0.55 -4.52
C MET A 188 -28.42 0.83 -4.47
N HIS A 189 -29.20 0.23 -5.38
CA HIS A 189 -30.65 0.37 -5.45
C HIS A 189 -31.40 -0.68 -4.63
N ALA A 190 -30.70 -1.75 -4.22
CA ALA A 190 -31.22 -2.79 -3.36
C ALA A 190 -31.98 -2.21 -2.15
N GLN A 191 -33.12 -2.80 -1.85
CA GLN A 191 -33.89 -2.47 -0.66
C GLN A 191 -33.38 -3.32 0.50
N VAL A 192 -32.88 -2.66 1.55
CA VAL A 192 -32.24 -3.26 2.71
C VAL A 192 -32.99 -2.82 3.97
N GLY A 193 -33.34 -3.78 4.84
CA GLY A 193 -34.13 -3.54 6.04
C GLY A 193 -34.68 -4.85 6.63
N GLY A 194 -34.57 -5.02 7.95
CA GLY A 194 -34.64 -6.33 8.63
C GLY A 194 -35.47 -6.37 9.93
N LEU A 195 -36.39 -5.43 10.16
CA LEU A 195 -37.42 -5.61 11.21
C LEU A 195 -38.81 -5.28 10.64
N PRO A 196 -39.86 -6.06 10.98
CA PRO A 196 -41.19 -5.98 10.35
C PRO A 196 -41.84 -4.60 10.35
N ASP A 197 -41.49 -3.76 11.34
CA ASP A 197 -42.17 -2.48 11.60
C ASP A 197 -41.41 -1.25 11.09
N TRP A 198 -40.19 -1.40 10.52
CA TRP A 198 -39.28 -0.28 10.25
C TRP A 198 -39.10 0.06 8.76
N GLY A 199 -39.77 -0.68 7.86
CA GLY A 199 -39.71 -0.46 6.41
C GLY A 199 -38.37 -0.87 5.78
N THR A 200 -38.33 -0.84 4.45
CA THR A 200 -37.09 -1.03 3.67
C THR A 200 -36.55 0.33 3.23
N VAL A 201 -35.23 0.48 3.24
CA VAL A 201 -34.56 1.67 2.69
C VAL A 201 -33.60 1.24 1.59
N SER A 202 -33.29 2.13 0.65
CA SER A 202 -32.27 1.82 -0.36
C SER A 202 -30.89 1.65 0.28
N ALA A 203 -30.05 0.77 -0.27
CA ALA A 203 -28.67 0.58 0.19
C ALA A 203 -27.86 1.88 0.14
N PHE A 204 -28.10 2.72 -0.88
CA PHE A 204 -27.55 4.07 -0.95
C PHE A 204 -27.88 4.94 0.27
N SER A 205 -29.11 4.85 0.80
CA SER A 205 -29.52 5.58 2.01
C SER A 205 -28.77 5.10 3.26
N LEU A 206 -28.43 3.80 3.34
CA LEU A 206 -27.67 3.23 4.45
C LEU A 206 -26.21 3.69 4.49
N LEU A 207 -25.63 4.00 3.33
CA LEU A 207 -24.28 4.56 3.24
C LEU A 207 -24.23 6.08 3.48
N SER A 208 -25.38 6.72 3.72
CA SER A 208 -25.41 8.14 4.13
C SER A 208 -24.90 8.32 5.56
N GLU A 209 -24.53 9.55 5.92
CA GLU A 209 -24.12 9.88 7.31
C GLU A 209 -25.17 9.47 8.35
N SER A 210 -26.45 9.49 7.99
CA SER A 210 -27.55 9.07 8.88
C SER A 210 -27.68 7.55 9.05
N GLY A 211 -27.12 6.76 8.12
CA GLY A 211 -27.20 5.29 8.12
C GLY A 211 -26.11 4.57 8.91
N GLN A 212 -25.16 5.33 9.50
CA GLN A 212 -24.07 4.82 10.35
C GLN A 212 -23.17 3.75 9.71
N ALA A 213 -23.24 3.56 8.39
CA ALA A 213 -22.46 2.57 7.65
C ALA A 213 -22.57 1.13 8.20
N VAL A 214 -23.70 0.78 8.86
CA VAL A 214 -23.85 -0.49 9.59
C VAL A 214 -23.89 -1.71 8.65
N MET A 215 -24.42 -1.52 7.44
CA MET A 215 -24.56 -2.57 6.44
C MET A 215 -24.01 -2.11 5.10
N LEU A 216 -23.36 -3.05 4.41
CA LEU A 216 -22.95 -2.85 3.03
C LEU A 216 -24.08 -3.20 2.05
N PRO A 217 -24.10 -2.58 0.87
CA PRO A 217 -24.95 -3.02 -0.23
C PRO A 217 -24.67 -4.47 -0.62
N PRO A 218 -25.62 -5.17 -1.26
CA PRO A 218 -25.33 -6.43 -1.92
C PRO A 218 -24.24 -6.26 -2.98
N ILE A 219 -23.27 -7.17 -2.98
CA ILE A 219 -22.16 -7.19 -3.94
C ILE A 219 -22.21 -8.53 -4.68
N ASN A 220 -22.35 -8.45 -6.01
CA ASN A 220 -22.61 -9.61 -6.86
C ASN A 220 -21.34 -10.40 -7.20
N ASP A 221 -20.20 -9.72 -7.25
CA ASP A 221 -18.90 -10.32 -7.50
C ASP A 221 -18.27 -10.81 -6.17
N PRO A 222 -17.97 -12.13 -6.03
CA PRO A 222 -17.40 -12.67 -4.81
C PRO A 222 -16.02 -12.12 -4.44
N GLU A 223 -15.14 -11.88 -5.42
CA GLU A 223 -13.76 -11.43 -5.18
C GLU A 223 -13.77 -9.97 -4.72
N ILE A 224 -14.56 -9.13 -5.38
CA ILE A 224 -14.77 -7.73 -4.98
C ILE A 224 -15.39 -7.67 -3.58
N ARG A 225 -16.36 -8.54 -3.30
CA ARG A 225 -17.06 -8.58 -2.00
C ARG A 225 -16.10 -8.90 -0.85
N GLU A 226 -15.17 -9.85 -1.03
CA GLU A 226 -14.21 -10.20 0.01
C GLU A 226 -13.32 -9.02 0.40
N VAL A 227 -12.81 -8.30 -0.60
CA VAL A 227 -12.01 -7.08 -0.40
C VAL A 227 -12.84 -6.01 0.32
N ILE A 228 -14.03 -5.68 -0.17
CA ILE A 228 -14.90 -4.66 0.43
C ILE A 228 -15.26 -5.02 1.88
N TYR A 229 -15.54 -6.28 2.18
CA TYR A 229 -15.84 -6.72 3.55
C TYR A 229 -14.63 -6.57 4.48
N ALA A 230 -13.44 -6.94 4.03
CA ALA A 230 -12.21 -6.79 4.80
C ALA A 230 -11.90 -5.31 5.12
N LEU A 231 -12.14 -4.42 4.16
CA LEU A 231 -11.96 -2.97 4.33
C LEU A 231 -13.04 -2.36 5.22
N HIS A 232 -14.31 -2.80 5.09
CA HIS A 232 -15.44 -2.30 5.88
C HIS A 232 -15.29 -2.62 7.36
N GLN A 233 -14.84 -3.83 7.67
CA GLN A 233 -14.57 -4.23 9.05
C GLN A 233 -13.51 -3.37 9.73
N ALA A 234 -12.58 -2.79 8.96
CA ALA A 234 -11.54 -1.91 9.47
C ALA A 234 -11.97 -0.44 9.52
N ALA A 235 -12.61 0.06 8.46
CA ALA A 235 -12.97 1.47 8.32
C ALA A 235 -14.39 1.65 7.72
N PRO A 236 -15.45 1.33 8.49
CA PRO A 236 -16.81 1.26 7.95
C PRO A 236 -17.32 2.62 7.45
N GLU A 237 -17.08 3.69 8.22
CA GLU A 237 -17.50 5.04 7.86
C GLU A 237 -16.77 5.58 6.63
N LEU A 238 -15.45 5.37 6.54
CA LEU A 238 -14.66 5.76 5.38
C LEU A 238 -15.14 5.00 4.14
N LEU A 239 -15.31 3.69 4.23
CA LEU A 239 -15.71 2.89 3.08
C LEU A 239 -17.12 3.25 2.61
N ALA A 240 -18.05 3.55 3.51
CA ALA A 240 -19.37 4.05 3.11
C ALA A 240 -19.28 5.36 2.31
N LYS A 241 -18.45 6.31 2.74
CA LYS A 241 -18.19 7.56 2.01
C LYS A 241 -17.58 7.30 0.63
N VAL A 242 -16.55 6.45 0.58
CA VAL A 242 -15.82 6.11 -0.64
C VAL A 242 -16.72 5.40 -1.66
N LEU A 243 -17.48 4.36 -1.25
CA LEU A 243 -18.39 3.64 -2.15
C LEU A 243 -19.48 4.56 -2.70
N ARG A 244 -20.04 5.41 -1.84
CA ARG A 244 -21.04 6.41 -2.24
C ARG A 244 -20.45 7.41 -3.23
N GLY A 245 -19.29 7.99 -2.92
CA GLY A 245 -18.61 8.96 -3.78
C GLY A 245 -18.26 8.38 -5.15
N ALA A 246 -17.73 7.15 -5.18
CA ALA A 246 -17.45 6.44 -6.43
C ALA A 246 -18.71 6.21 -7.27
N TRP A 247 -19.81 5.78 -6.65
CA TRP A 247 -21.09 5.59 -7.34
C TRP A 247 -21.68 6.90 -7.90
N GLU A 248 -21.63 7.98 -7.12
CA GLU A 248 -22.07 9.32 -7.56
C GLU A 248 -21.22 9.82 -8.73
N ARG A 249 -19.89 9.59 -8.69
CA ARG A 249 -18.94 9.96 -9.77
C ARG A 249 -19.07 9.12 -11.02
N ALA A 250 -19.41 7.83 -10.90
CA ALA A 250 -19.68 6.95 -12.03
C ALA A 250 -21.00 7.29 -12.76
N GLY A 251 -21.79 8.22 -12.23
CA GLY A 251 -23.05 8.66 -12.82
C GLY A 251 -24.24 7.81 -12.40
N GLY A 252 -24.18 7.16 -11.23
CA GLY A 252 -25.21 6.24 -10.72
C GLY A 252 -26.65 6.78 -10.63
N GLY A 253 -26.87 8.07 -10.89
CA GLY A 253 -28.21 8.64 -11.09
C GLY A 253 -28.78 8.55 -12.51
N ALA A 254 -28.06 8.00 -13.49
CA ALA A 254 -28.47 7.93 -14.89
C ALA A 254 -28.98 6.54 -15.30
N SER A 255 -30.00 6.03 -14.59
CA SER A 255 -30.81 4.88 -15.02
C SER A 255 -32.21 4.98 -14.47
#